data_AF-A0A967GXP0-F1
#
_entry.id   AF-A0A967GXP0-F1
#
_cell.length_a   1.000
_cell.length_b   1.000
_cell.length_c   1.000
_cell.angle_alpha   90.00
_cell.angle_beta   90.00
_cell.angle_gamma   90.00
#
_symmetry.space_group_name_H-M   'P 1'
#
loop_
_entity.id
_entity.type
_entity.pdbx_description
1 polymer ?
#
loop_
_entity_poly.entity_id
_entity_poly.type
_entity_poly.pdbx_seq_one_letter_code
_entity_poly.pdbx_strand_id
1 'polypeptide(L)' 'KLELALEILAKAEAKGVKFLLPADTRVTQEFKDGAETRVTAPYSEGGGVEDGWEGIDIGDKAVEEFKAE' A
#
# COMPACT_ATOMS: atom_id res chain seq x y z
N LYS A 1 13.66 9.67 8.08
CA LYS A 1 12.76 9.90 6.90
C LYS A 1 11.32 9.53 7.24
N LEU A 2 11.09 8.54 8.12
CA LEU A 2 9.76 8.20 8.62
C LEU A 2 9.10 9.40 9.32
N GLU A 3 9.87 10.17 10.07
CA GLU A 3 9.39 11.36 10.79
C GLU A 3 8.71 12.35 9.84
N LEU A 4 9.36 12.64 8.71
CA LEU A 4 8.82 13.53 7.68
C LEU A 4 7.52 12.98 7.05
N ALA A 5 7.41 11.67 6.84
CA ALA A 5 6.19 11.06 6.32
C ALA A 5 5.02 11.21 7.30
N LEU A 6 5.27 11.02 8.60
CA LEU A 6 4.28 11.22 9.66
C LEU A 6 3.85 12.70 9.75
N GLU A 7 4.79 13.64 9.62
CA GLU A 7 4.49 15.08 9.56
C GLU A 7 3.60 15.45 8.36
N ILE A 8 3.83 14.83 7.20
CA ILE A 8 3.01 15.04 5.99
C ILE A 8 1.58 14.55 6.22
N LEU A 9 1.40 13.37 6.83
CA LEU A 9 0.08 12.82 7.14
C LEU A 9 -0.68 13.74 8.11
N ALA A 10 -0.04 14.19 9.19
CA ALA A 10 -0.64 15.13 10.14
C ALA A 10 -1.03 16.47 9.48
N LYS A 11 -0.21 16.98 8.56
CA LYS A 11 -0.50 18.20 7.82
C LYS A 11 -1.68 18.04 6.84
N ALA A 12 -1.84 16.87 6.24
CA ALA A 12 -2.98 16.57 5.37
C ALA A 12 -4.28 16.55 6.18
N GLU A 13 -4.28 15.89 7.34
CA GLU A 13 -5.40 15.87 8.28
C GLU A 13 -5.79 17.29 8.74
N ALA A 14 -4.82 18.10 9.17
CA ALA A 14 -5.06 19.48 9.61
C ALA A 14 -5.65 20.39 8.51
N LYS A 15 -5.49 20.02 7.24
CA LYS A 15 -6.05 20.73 6.08
C LYS A 15 -7.36 20.13 5.57
N GLY A 16 -7.87 19.07 6.21
CA GLY A 16 -9.04 18.35 5.73
C GLY A 16 -8.81 17.65 4.38
N VAL A 17 -7.56 17.36 4.02
CA VAL A 17 -7.22 16.64 2.79
C VAL A 17 -7.41 15.15 3.02
N LYS A 18 -8.23 14.52 2.18
CA LYS A 18 -8.35 13.05 2.15
C LYS A 18 -7.09 12.45 1.55
N PHE A 19 -6.18 11.98 2.40
CA PHE A 19 -4.92 11.37 1.98
C PHE A 19 -5.10 9.85 1.89
N LEU A 20 -5.13 9.32 0.67
CA LEU A 20 -5.27 7.88 0.44
C LEU A 20 -3.89 7.20 0.50
N LEU A 21 -3.83 6.07 1.22
CA LEU A 21 -2.73 5.11 1.17
C LEU A 21 -3.31 3.77 0.69
N PRO A 22 -2.52 2.94 -0.03
CA PRO A 22 -2.99 1.64 -0.47
C PRO A 22 -3.41 0.75 0.71
N ALA A 23 -4.63 0.21 0.67
CA ALA A 23 -5.14 -0.70 1.69
C ALA A 23 -4.43 -2.07 1.68
N ASP A 24 -3.94 -2.51 0.53
CA ASP A 24 -3.27 -3.78 0.27
C ASP A 24 -2.17 -3.61 -0.81
N THR A 25 -1.36 -4.65 -1.02
CA THR A 25 -0.19 -4.58 -1.91
C THR A 25 -0.01 -5.88 -2.70
N ARG A 26 0.29 -5.77 -3.98
CA ARG A 26 0.72 -6.89 -4.82
C ARG A 26 2.20 -7.13 -4.61
N VAL A 27 2.55 -8.36 -4.28
CA VAL A 27 3.91 -8.76 -3.90
C VAL A 27 4.44 -9.90 -4.76
N THR A 28 5.76 -9.97 -4.90
CA THR A 28 6.49 -11.08 -5.53
C THR A 28 7.74 -11.45 -4.73
N GLN A 29 8.34 -12.61 -5.00
CA GLN A 29 9.67 -12.99 -4.51
C GLN A 29 10.77 -12.76 -5.56
N GLU A 30 10.41 -12.48 -6.81
CA GLU A 30 11.37 -12.27 -7.90
C GLU A 30 10.96 -11.07 -8.76
N PHE A 31 11.79 -10.02 -8.81
CA PHE A 31 11.58 -8.88 -9.70
C PHE A 31 11.94 -9.19 -11.15
N LYS A 32 11.07 -9.95 -11.83
CA LYS A 32 11.18 -10.27 -13.27
C LYS A 32 9.79 -10.40 -13.91
N ASP A 33 9.75 -10.30 -15.23
CA ASP A 33 8.52 -10.54 -15.99
C ASP A 33 8.01 -11.98 -15.80
N GLY A 34 6.68 -12.13 -15.68
CA GLY A 34 6.02 -13.40 -15.44
C GLY A 34 6.28 -14.06 -14.07
N ALA A 35 6.89 -13.35 -13.12
CA ALA A 35 7.03 -13.84 -11.76
C ALA A 35 5.66 -14.09 -11.10
N GLU A 36 5.61 -15.06 -10.18
CA GLU A 36 4.41 -15.28 -9.38
C GLU A 36 4.12 -14.04 -8.53
N THR A 37 2.84 -13.66 -8.46
CA THR A 37 2.39 -12.56 -7.62
C THR A 37 1.19 -12.97 -6.78
N ARG A 38 1.06 -12.36 -5.61
CA ARG A 38 -0.14 -12.43 -4.78
C ARG A 38 -0.45 -11.06 -4.20
N VAL A 39 -1.67 -10.87 -3.71
CA VAL A 39 -2.08 -9.65 -3.02
C VAL A 39 -2.13 -9.94 -1.52
N THR A 40 -1.61 -9.03 -0.70
CA THR A 40 -1.68 -9.14 0.76
C THR A 40 -3.13 -8.99 1.23
N ALA A 41 -3.44 -9.50 2.42
CA ALA A 41 -4.63 -9.02 3.13
C ALA A 41 -4.53 -7.50 3.36
N PRO A 42 -5.65 -6.79 3.62
CA PRO A 42 -5.60 -5.38 3.96
C PRO A 42 -4.72 -5.13 5.19
N TYR A 43 -3.94 -4.05 5.18
CA TYR A 43 -3.10 -3.66 6.31
C TYR A 43 -3.92 -3.44 7.60
N SER A 44 -5.17 -2.96 7.47
CA SER A 44 -6.10 -2.80 8.58
C SER A 44 -6.53 -4.11 9.23
N GLU A 45 -6.36 -5.24 8.55
CA GLU A 45 -6.71 -6.60 9.00
C GLU A 45 -5.47 -7.41 9.40
N GLY A 46 -4.32 -6.74 9.56
CA GLY A 46 -3.06 -7.39 9.91
C GLY A 46 -2.31 -7.97 8.71
N GLY A 47 -2.72 -7.62 7.48
CA GLY A 47 -1.93 -7.92 6.28
C GLY A 47 -0.59 -7.18 6.27
N GLY A 48 0.37 -7.73 5.55
CA GLY A 48 1.70 -7.16 5.41
C GLY A 48 2.52 -7.91 4.38
N VAL A 49 3.64 -7.32 3.99
CA VAL A 49 4.63 -7.97 3.13
C VAL A 49 5.48 -8.89 4.00
N GLU A 50 5.42 -10.19 3.74
CA GLU A 50 6.22 -11.20 4.44
C GLU A 50 7.72 -11.11 4.08
N ASP A 51 8.59 -11.60 4.96
CA ASP A 51 10.03 -11.65 4.70
C ASP A 51 10.34 -12.41 3.39
N GLY A 52 11.23 -11.84 2.57
CA GLY A 52 11.60 -12.39 1.27
C GLY A 52 10.60 -12.08 0.14
N TRP A 53 9.54 -11.31 0.42
CA TRP A 53 8.67 -10.72 -0.58
C TRP A 53 8.93 -9.23 -0.71
N GLU A 54 8.66 -8.68 -1.89
CA GLU A 54 8.69 -7.24 -2.14
C GLU A 54 7.38 -6.78 -2.80
N GLY A 55 6.92 -5.60 -2.42
CA GLY A 55 5.76 -4.95 -3.02
C GLY A 55 6.12 -4.35 -4.37
N ILE A 56 5.37 -4.70 -5.42
CA ILE A 56 5.61 -4.27 -6.79
C ILE A 56 4.48 -3.39 -7.35
N ASP A 57 3.29 -3.45 -6.74
CA ASP A 57 2.13 -2.63 -7.12
C ASP A 57 1.11 -2.56 -5.97
N ILE A 58 0.11 -1.68 -6.10
CA ILE A 58 -1.03 -1.65 -5.20
C ILE A 58 -1.90 -2.91 -5.37
N GLY A 59 -2.57 -3.32 -4.30
CA GLY A 59 -3.49 -4.46 -4.34
C GLY A 59 -4.86 -4.11 -4.90
N ASP A 60 -5.72 -5.12 -5.01
CA ASP A 60 -7.01 -5.00 -5.69
C ASP A 60 -7.98 -4.08 -4.92
N LYS A 61 -7.95 -4.12 -3.57
CA LYS A 61 -8.78 -3.24 -2.73
C LYS A 61 -8.34 -1.79 -2.87
N ALA A 62 -7.04 -1.52 -2.86
CA ALA A 62 -6.53 -0.18 -3.12
C ALA A 62 -6.94 0.32 -4.50
N VAL A 63 -6.92 -0.51 -5.55
CA VAL A 63 -7.41 -0.13 -6.88
C VAL A 63 -8.88 0.27 -6.86
N GLU A 64 -9.73 -0.46 -6.13
CA GLU A 64 -11.16 -0.13 -5.99
C GLU A 64 -11.35 1.21 -5.25
N GLU A 65 -10.66 1.40 -4.13
CA GLU A 65 -10.73 2.64 -3.34
C GLU A 65 -10.28 3.85 -4.15
N PHE A 66 -9.14 3.76 -4.86
CA PHE A 66 -8.61 4.88 -5.65
C PHE A 66 -9.48 5.19 -6.88
N LYS A 67 -10.19 4.20 -7.43
CA LYS A 67 -11.15 4.42 -8.54
C LYS A 67 -12.43 5.12 -8.10
N ALA A 68 -12.79 5.02 -6.82
CA ALA A 68 -14.03 5.57 -6.28
C ALA A 68 -13.93 7.06 -5.92
N GLU A 69 -12.72 7.64 -5.99
CA GLU A 69 -12.39 9.02 -5.62
C GLU A 69 -12.19 9.91 -6.85
#